data_AF-A0A9P3DFT8-F1
#
_entry.id   AF-A0A9P3DFT8-F1
#
_cell.length_a   1.000
_cell.length_b   1.000
_cell.length_c   1.000
_cell.angle_alpha   90.00
_cell.angle_beta   90.00
_cell.angle_gamma   90.00
#
_symmetry.space_group_name_H-M   'P 1'
#
loop_
_entity.id
_entity.type
_entity.pdbx_description
1 polymer ?
#
loop_
_entity_poly.entity_id
_entity_poly.type
_entity_poly.pdbx_seq_one_letter_code
_entity_poly.pdbx_strand_id
1 'polypeptide(L)'
;MLRQVTTIFLILTLCCTTVACGSSSNQTQSPSANNSSVRRESNQVSSGRYEVQQATYDDGDGTYTLMLLNTPGGTSPLFRTTNLQMARLTEEDIAKGEKTAVEINGDQATLYMTEDFKIEYVHNVTEVRNNPQTGQQETVVIRQESSFWSPFFGAVAGQALGSLLFRPQYYVPPLYTPGGVMTGFGGYGSTYNQAVDQYRTKHNSPPPAVKNRQTLRSTGNLRRYPSNTPSSPNRSTTTTTKPSGSGYGSSTLKNSGKSDNVKRSPSFGSSGSRRTPSRSGFGSSRRGRR
;
A
#
# COMPACT_ATOMS: atom_id res chain seq x y z
N MET A 1 -36.41 11.14 -59.81
CA MET A 1 -37.19 11.69 -58.68
C MET A 1 -37.20 10.80 -57.43
N LEU A 2 -37.07 9.47 -57.51
CA LEU A 2 -37.11 8.58 -56.31
C LEU A 2 -35.81 8.53 -55.48
N ARG A 3 -34.65 8.88 -56.07
CA ARG A 3 -33.33 8.81 -55.40
C ARG A 3 -32.99 10.00 -54.51
N GLN A 4 -33.71 11.11 -54.62
CA GLN A 4 -33.47 12.32 -53.81
C GLN A 4 -34.30 12.31 -52.52
N VAL A 5 -35.47 11.66 -52.53
CA VAL A 5 -36.34 11.53 -51.36
C VAL A 5 -35.72 10.60 -50.30
N THR A 6 -35.02 9.55 -50.73
CA THR A 6 -34.34 8.61 -49.81
C THR A 6 -33.20 9.27 -49.04
N THR A 7 -32.48 10.23 -49.65
CA THR A 7 -31.36 10.91 -49.00
C THR A 7 -31.82 11.86 -47.90
N ILE A 8 -32.96 12.56 -48.11
CA ILE A 8 -33.53 13.44 -47.09
C ILE A 8 -34.08 12.62 -45.90
N PHE A 9 -34.68 11.46 -46.18
CA PHE A 9 -35.19 10.57 -45.12
C PHE A 9 -34.05 9.96 -44.26
N LEU A 10 -32.88 9.73 -44.86
CA LEU A 10 -31.72 9.16 -44.14
C LEU A 10 -31.02 10.21 -43.26
N ILE A 11 -31.02 11.48 -43.65
CA ILE A 11 -30.49 12.58 -42.81
C ILE A 11 -31.46 12.90 -41.66
N LEU A 12 -32.77 12.86 -41.89
CA LEU A 12 -33.77 13.17 -40.87
C LEU A 12 -33.83 12.10 -39.76
N THR A 13 -33.59 10.83 -40.09
CA THR A 13 -33.52 9.74 -39.11
C THR A 13 -32.21 9.74 -38.30
N LEU A 14 -31.11 10.22 -38.87
CA LEU A 14 -29.83 10.33 -38.16
C LEU A 14 -29.82 11.46 -37.11
N CYS A 15 -30.51 12.59 -37.37
CA CYS A 15 -30.60 13.71 -36.42
C CYS A 15 -31.53 13.46 -35.23
N CYS A 16 -32.49 12.53 -35.33
CA CYS A 16 -33.48 12.27 -34.26
C CYS A 16 -33.04 11.24 -33.19
N THR A 17 -31.79 10.77 -33.19
CA THR A 17 -31.27 9.87 -32.12
C THR A 17 -30.48 10.61 -31.02
N THR A 18 -30.46 11.95 -31.02
CA THR A 18 -29.63 12.75 -30.10
C THR A 18 -30.42 13.53 -29.06
N VAL A 19 -31.43 12.94 -28.40
CA VAL A 19 -31.91 13.45 -27.09
C VAL A 19 -32.70 12.36 -26.33
N ALA A 20 -32.00 11.49 -25.60
CA ALA A 20 -32.62 10.64 -24.55
C ALA A 20 -31.57 9.98 -23.63
N CYS A 21 -30.88 10.78 -22.81
CA CYS A 21 -30.53 10.48 -21.41
C CYS A 21 -29.58 11.56 -20.88
N GLY A 22 -30.15 12.74 -20.63
CA GLY A 22 -29.64 13.60 -19.57
C GLY A 22 -30.15 13.04 -18.23
N SER A 23 -29.30 12.32 -17.51
CA SER A 23 -29.37 12.27 -16.05
C SER A 23 -27.96 12.18 -15.49
N SER A 24 -27.41 13.35 -15.19
CA SER A 24 -26.17 13.53 -14.47
C SER A 24 -26.34 12.99 -13.05
N SER A 25 -26.01 11.72 -12.82
CA SER A 25 -25.71 11.22 -11.49
C SER A 25 -24.20 11.22 -11.30
N ASN A 26 -23.66 12.41 -11.01
CA ASN A 26 -22.37 12.51 -10.34
C ASN A 26 -22.55 11.96 -8.92
N GLN A 27 -22.54 10.63 -8.77
CA GLN A 27 -22.17 10.02 -7.50
C GLN A 27 -20.66 10.21 -7.33
N THR A 28 -20.29 11.35 -6.76
CA THR A 28 -19.08 11.47 -5.98
C THR A 28 -19.18 10.50 -4.80
N GLN A 29 -18.83 9.23 -5.03
CA GLN A 29 -18.42 8.36 -3.93
C GLN A 29 -17.16 8.99 -3.33
N SER A 30 -17.36 9.68 -2.21
CA SER A 30 -16.26 10.03 -1.32
C SER A 30 -15.59 8.72 -0.93
N PRO A 31 -14.28 8.52 -1.14
CA PRO A 31 -13.62 7.39 -0.51
C PRO A 31 -13.73 7.62 1.00
N SER A 32 -14.54 6.80 1.67
CA SER A 32 -14.46 6.67 3.12
C SER A 32 -13.00 6.37 3.44
N ALA A 33 -12.37 7.27 4.16
CA ALA A 33 -11.05 7.08 4.75
C ALA A 33 -11.14 5.97 5.81
N ASN A 34 -11.21 4.73 5.35
CA ASN A 34 -10.95 3.59 6.20
C ASN A 34 -9.44 3.46 6.31
N ASN A 35 -8.96 3.88 7.47
CA ASN A 35 -7.61 3.65 7.96
C ASN A 35 -7.44 2.13 8.21
N SER A 36 -7.35 1.35 7.12
CA SER A 36 -7.07 -0.07 7.20
C SER A 36 -5.56 -0.23 7.37
N SER A 37 -5.16 -0.74 8.54
CA SER A 37 -3.83 -1.33 8.69
C SER A 37 -3.60 -2.24 7.50
N VAL A 38 -2.51 -2.05 6.74
CA VAL A 38 -2.13 -2.91 5.61
C VAL A 38 -1.89 -4.32 6.14
N ARG A 39 -2.96 -5.08 6.28
CA ARG A 39 -2.92 -6.53 6.39
C ARG A 39 -2.32 -6.97 5.07
N ARG A 40 -1.07 -7.43 5.10
CA ARG A 40 -0.52 -8.21 4.00
C ARG A 40 -1.47 -9.39 3.83
N GLU A 41 -2.36 -9.31 2.87
CA GLU A 41 -3.18 -10.45 2.49
C GLU A 41 -2.19 -11.56 2.13
N SER A 42 -2.13 -12.61 2.95
CA SER A 42 -1.39 -13.80 2.58
C SER A 42 -2.04 -14.30 1.29
N ASN A 43 -1.34 -14.18 0.17
CA ASN A 43 -1.75 -14.77 -1.08
C ASN A 43 -2.00 -16.26 -0.85
N GLN A 44 -3.26 -16.67 -0.94
CA GLN A 44 -3.67 -18.04 -0.65
C GLN A 44 -3.99 -18.81 -1.94
N VAL A 45 -3.39 -18.44 -3.07
CA VAL A 45 -3.45 -19.27 -4.27
C VAL A 45 -2.41 -20.37 -4.15
N SER A 46 -2.81 -21.62 -4.36
CA SER A 46 -1.88 -22.75 -4.40
C SER A 46 -0.85 -22.56 -5.50
N SER A 47 0.32 -23.18 -5.34
CA SER A 47 1.31 -23.21 -6.43
C SER A 47 0.77 -23.97 -7.63
N GLY A 48 1.08 -23.49 -8.84
CA GLY A 48 0.54 -24.02 -10.08
C GLY A 48 0.55 -23.00 -11.21
N ARG A 49 0.08 -23.43 -12.38
CA ARG A 49 -0.11 -22.58 -13.56
C ARG A 49 -1.58 -22.24 -13.72
N TYR A 50 -1.89 -20.96 -13.87
CA TYR A 50 -3.25 -20.45 -14.00
C TYR A 50 -3.35 -19.52 -15.20
N GLU A 51 -4.38 -19.69 -16.03
CA GLU A 51 -4.69 -18.69 -17.06
C GLU A 51 -5.06 -17.36 -16.38
N VAL A 52 -4.60 -16.25 -16.96
CA VAL A 52 -4.85 -14.90 -16.42
C VAL A 52 -5.85 -14.20 -17.33
N GLN A 53 -6.98 -13.80 -16.74
CA GLN A 53 -8.01 -13.06 -17.44
C GLN A 53 -7.68 -11.56 -17.50
N GLN A 54 -7.18 -11.00 -16.40
CA GLN A 54 -6.84 -9.59 -16.27
C GLN A 54 -5.64 -9.42 -15.34
N ALA A 55 -4.89 -8.34 -15.54
CA ALA A 55 -3.80 -7.94 -14.67
C ALA A 55 -3.87 -6.42 -14.45
N THR A 56 -3.64 -5.99 -13.22
CA THR A 56 -3.54 -4.58 -12.83
C THR A 56 -2.22 -4.36 -12.11
N TYR A 57 -1.57 -3.24 -12.37
CA TYR A 57 -0.37 -2.77 -11.69
C TYR A 57 -0.65 -1.42 -11.01
N ASP A 58 -0.46 -1.37 -9.70
CA ASP A 58 -0.63 -0.17 -8.89
C ASP A 58 0.74 0.48 -8.64
N ASP A 59 0.94 1.70 -9.12
CA ASP A 59 2.21 2.42 -8.97
C ASP A 59 2.35 3.18 -7.64
N GLY A 60 1.39 3.07 -6.73
CA GLY A 60 1.46 3.58 -5.38
C GLY A 60 2.41 2.74 -4.53
N ASP A 61 2.40 1.44 -4.73
CA ASP A 61 3.27 0.51 -4.02
C ASP A 61 3.93 -0.56 -4.88
N GLY A 62 3.65 -0.63 -6.18
CA GLY A 62 4.22 -1.60 -7.13
C GLY A 62 3.58 -2.98 -7.06
N THR A 63 2.35 -3.09 -6.56
CA THR A 63 1.62 -4.36 -6.48
C THR A 63 0.94 -4.68 -7.81
N TYR A 64 1.16 -5.90 -8.28
CA TYR A 64 0.39 -6.55 -9.33
C TYR A 64 -0.79 -7.29 -8.71
N THR A 65 -1.99 -7.13 -9.29
CA THR A 65 -3.17 -7.94 -9.00
C THR A 65 -3.56 -8.71 -10.26
N LEU A 66 -3.52 -10.03 -10.20
CA LEU A 66 -3.85 -10.93 -11.30
C LEU A 66 -5.19 -11.60 -11.01
N MET A 67 -6.11 -11.55 -11.98
CA MET A 67 -7.35 -12.33 -11.95
C MET A 67 -7.13 -13.65 -12.67
N LEU A 68 -7.15 -14.72 -11.90
CA LEU A 68 -6.84 -16.08 -12.31
C LEU A 68 -8.12 -16.84 -12.67
N LEU A 69 -8.03 -17.68 -13.69
CA LEU A 69 -9.08 -18.62 -14.06
C LEU A 69 -8.76 -20.01 -13.48
N ASN A 70 -9.81 -20.80 -13.27
CA ASN A 70 -9.74 -22.20 -12.84
C ASN A 70 -8.96 -22.40 -11.51
N THR A 71 -9.05 -21.44 -10.58
CA THR A 71 -8.53 -21.65 -9.22
C THR A 71 -9.33 -22.74 -8.51
N PRO A 72 -8.71 -23.53 -7.61
CA PRO A 72 -9.43 -24.54 -6.84
C PRO A 72 -10.57 -23.93 -6.04
N GLY A 73 -11.66 -24.70 -5.88
CA GLY A 73 -12.80 -24.28 -5.08
C GLY A 73 -12.39 -23.83 -3.67
N GLY A 74 -12.93 -22.72 -3.21
CA GLY A 74 -12.58 -22.12 -1.91
C GLY A 74 -11.30 -21.26 -1.92
N THR A 75 -10.64 -21.11 -3.07
CA THR A 75 -9.46 -20.23 -3.23
C THR A 75 -9.85 -18.92 -3.92
N SER A 76 -9.24 -17.81 -3.51
CA SER A 76 -9.43 -16.51 -4.17
C SER A 76 -8.98 -16.57 -5.64
N PRO A 77 -9.77 -16.05 -6.60
CA PRO A 77 -9.32 -15.88 -7.98
C PRO A 77 -8.34 -14.71 -8.14
N LEU A 78 -8.13 -13.91 -7.10
CA LEU A 78 -7.20 -12.79 -7.12
C LEU A 78 -5.87 -13.19 -6.47
N PHE A 79 -4.78 -12.95 -7.20
CA PHE A 79 -3.40 -13.12 -6.74
C PHE A 79 -2.66 -11.78 -6.75
N ARG A 80 -2.10 -11.38 -5.61
CA ARG A 80 -1.47 -10.06 -5.41
C ARG A 80 0.01 -10.16 -5.09
N THR A 81 0.90 -9.65 -5.94
CA THR A 81 2.35 -9.74 -5.68
C THR A 81 3.08 -8.45 -6.01
N THR A 82 4.16 -8.15 -5.29
CA THR A 82 5.12 -7.11 -5.68
C THR A 82 6.34 -7.69 -6.40
N ASN A 83 6.37 -9.01 -6.55
CA ASN A 83 7.46 -9.82 -7.06
C ASN A 83 6.96 -10.64 -8.26
N LEU A 84 6.78 -9.98 -9.40
CA LEU A 84 6.30 -10.60 -10.63
C LEU A 84 7.38 -10.47 -11.71
N GLN A 85 7.83 -11.62 -12.23
CA GLN A 85 8.59 -11.66 -13.47
C GLN A 85 7.61 -11.80 -14.65
N MET A 86 8.01 -11.35 -15.82
CA MET A 86 7.23 -11.49 -17.05
C MET A 86 8.10 -12.08 -18.17
N ALA A 87 7.44 -12.77 -19.09
CA ALA A 87 8.02 -13.25 -20.33
C ALA A 87 6.96 -13.21 -21.44
N ARG A 88 7.37 -12.96 -22.67
CA ARG A 88 6.52 -13.14 -23.85
C ARG A 88 6.40 -14.63 -24.14
N LEU A 89 5.21 -15.07 -24.54
CA LEU A 89 5.01 -16.39 -25.15
C LEU A 89 5.60 -16.40 -26.56
N THR A 90 6.15 -17.55 -26.96
CA THR A 90 6.64 -17.73 -28.33
C THR A 90 5.47 -17.90 -29.30
N GLU A 91 5.68 -17.65 -30.58
CA GLU A 91 4.63 -17.85 -31.59
C GLU A 91 4.25 -19.33 -31.70
N GLU A 92 5.21 -20.22 -31.48
CA GLU A 92 5.02 -21.66 -31.45
C GLU A 92 4.13 -22.10 -30.28
N ASP A 93 4.28 -21.49 -29.10
CA ASP A 93 3.44 -21.82 -27.93
C ASP A 93 2.02 -21.26 -28.11
N ILE A 94 1.88 -20.06 -28.67
CA ILE A 94 0.57 -19.49 -29.01
C ILE A 94 -0.13 -20.36 -30.07
N ALA A 95 0.60 -20.85 -31.08
CA ALA A 95 0.05 -21.75 -32.09
C ALA A 95 -0.41 -23.10 -31.53
N LYS A 96 0.18 -23.56 -30.41
CA LYS A 96 -0.29 -24.73 -29.64
C LYS A 96 -1.50 -24.42 -28.75
N GLY A 97 -1.97 -23.18 -28.72
CA GLY A 97 -3.11 -22.74 -27.94
C GLY A 97 -2.75 -22.23 -26.53
N GLU A 98 -1.47 -21.95 -26.25
CA GLU A 98 -1.12 -21.32 -24.99
C GLU A 98 -1.66 -19.88 -24.91
N LYS A 99 -2.27 -19.57 -23.78
CA LYS A 99 -2.78 -18.23 -23.45
C LYS A 99 -1.90 -17.58 -22.38
N THR A 100 -2.15 -16.29 -22.13
CA THR A 100 -1.56 -15.60 -20.98
C THR A 100 -1.83 -16.36 -19.69
N ALA A 101 -0.77 -16.73 -19.00
CA ALA A 101 -0.82 -17.57 -17.81
C ALA A 101 0.28 -17.18 -16.82
N VAL A 102 -0.02 -17.30 -15.54
CA VAL A 102 0.96 -17.13 -14.47
C VAL A 102 1.34 -18.48 -13.90
N GLU A 103 2.63 -18.69 -13.70
CA GLU A 103 3.16 -19.77 -12.89
C GLU A 103 3.50 -19.24 -11.51
N ILE A 104 2.88 -19.82 -10.48
CA ILE A 104 3.02 -19.42 -9.08
C ILE A 104 3.76 -20.54 -8.34
N ASN A 105 4.89 -20.20 -7.73
CA ASN A 105 5.72 -21.10 -6.94
C ASN A 105 6.02 -20.42 -5.59
N GLY A 106 5.13 -20.63 -4.61
CA GLY A 106 5.17 -19.91 -3.32
C GLY A 106 5.08 -18.39 -3.51
N ASP A 107 6.13 -17.68 -3.10
CA ASP A 107 6.23 -16.21 -3.20
C ASP A 107 6.78 -15.70 -4.55
N GLN A 108 7.16 -16.61 -5.46
CA GLN A 108 7.63 -16.28 -6.80
C GLN A 108 6.51 -16.50 -7.81
N ALA A 109 6.36 -15.53 -8.71
CA ALA A 109 5.40 -15.63 -9.80
C ALA A 109 6.02 -15.16 -11.12
N THR A 110 5.72 -15.89 -12.18
CA THR A 110 6.15 -15.59 -13.54
C THR A 110 4.94 -15.54 -14.45
N LEU A 111 4.68 -14.38 -15.04
CA LEU A 111 3.59 -14.14 -15.97
C LEU A 111 4.08 -14.29 -17.42
N TYR A 112 3.59 -15.32 -18.09
CA TYR A 112 3.78 -15.52 -19.52
C TYR A 112 2.63 -14.85 -20.27
N MET A 113 2.94 -14.01 -21.25
CA MET A 113 1.94 -13.18 -21.92
C MET A 113 2.04 -13.26 -23.44
N THR A 114 0.88 -13.19 -24.08
CA THR A 114 0.80 -12.86 -25.51
C THR A 114 1.19 -11.39 -25.75
N GLU A 115 1.47 -11.03 -27.00
CA GLU A 115 1.90 -9.66 -27.35
C GLU A 115 0.79 -8.61 -27.15
N ASP A 116 -0.46 -9.01 -27.32
CA ASP A 116 -1.65 -8.15 -27.23
C ASP A 116 -2.16 -7.97 -25.80
N PHE A 117 -1.70 -8.79 -24.85
CA PHE A 117 -2.11 -8.70 -23.46
C PHE A 117 -1.67 -7.37 -22.84
N LYS A 118 -2.62 -6.70 -22.18
CA LYS A 118 -2.39 -5.41 -21.52
C LYS A 118 -2.62 -5.54 -20.02
N ILE A 119 -1.76 -4.88 -19.27
CA ILE A 119 -1.86 -4.74 -17.82
C ILE A 119 -2.50 -3.38 -17.57
N GLU A 120 -3.62 -3.33 -16.86
CA GLU A 120 -4.18 -2.07 -16.38
C GLU A 120 -3.15 -1.36 -15.48
N TYR A 121 -2.92 -0.08 -15.70
CA TYR A 121 -1.98 0.72 -14.94
C TYR A 121 -2.74 1.73 -14.10
N VAL A 122 -2.61 1.64 -12.78
CA VAL A 122 -3.18 2.60 -11.83
C VAL A 122 -2.06 3.55 -11.41
N HIS A 123 -2.20 4.81 -11.85
CA HIS A 123 -1.30 5.91 -11.52
C HIS A 123 -1.81 6.65 -10.28
N ASN A 124 -0.98 6.74 -9.23
CA ASN A 124 -1.28 7.42 -7.99
C ASN A 124 -0.54 8.76 -7.95
N VAL A 125 -1.30 9.83 -8.14
CA VAL A 125 -0.80 11.20 -8.05
C VAL A 125 -0.69 11.58 -6.58
N THR A 126 0.54 11.74 -6.09
CA THR A 126 0.82 12.11 -4.70
C THR A 126 1.12 13.62 -4.57
N GLU A 127 0.59 14.26 -3.54
CA GLU A 127 0.87 15.67 -3.19
C GLU A 127 1.25 15.78 -1.72
N VAL A 128 2.13 16.72 -1.38
CA VAL A 128 2.44 17.06 0.02
C VAL A 128 1.41 18.07 0.52
N ARG A 129 0.62 17.70 1.53
CA ARG A 129 -0.40 18.54 2.15
C ARG A 129 -0.12 18.74 3.63
N ASN A 130 -0.45 19.91 4.15
CA ASN A 130 -0.41 20.15 5.60
C ASN A 130 -1.61 19.48 6.27
N ASN A 131 -1.36 18.60 7.24
CA ASN A 131 -2.41 17.98 8.03
C ASN A 131 -3.00 19.01 9.01
N PRO A 132 -4.29 19.35 8.92
CA PRO A 132 -4.90 20.38 9.76
C PRO A 132 -4.97 20.00 11.25
N GLN A 133 -4.83 18.71 11.59
CA GLN A 133 -4.89 18.21 12.96
C GLN A 133 -3.52 18.22 13.65
N THR A 134 -2.44 17.99 12.89
CA THR A 134 -1.09 17.82 13.45
C THR A 134 -0.14 18.96 13.06
N GLY A 135 -0.50 19.76 12.05
CA GLY A 135 0.36 20.80 11.48
C GLY A 135 1.59 20.24 10.74
N GLN A 136 1.65 18.93 10.52
CA GLN A 136 2.75 18.27 9.83
C GLN A 136 2.47 18.11 8.33
N GLN A 137 3.52 18.16 7.53
CA GLN A 137 3.43 17.87 6.10
C GLN A 137 3.31 16.36 5.87
N GLU A 138 2.27 15.94 5.17
CA GLU A 138 2.00 14.55 4.83
C GLU A 138 1.84 14.40 3.31
N THR A 139 2.48 13.38 2.73
CA THR A 139 2.24 13.00 1.34
C THR A 139 0.98 12.15 1.26
N VAL A 140 0.00 12.62 0.49
CA VAL A 140 -1.30 11.96 0.30
C VAL A 140 -1.57 11.72 -1.19
N VAL A 141 -2.27 10.63 -1.52
CA VAL A 141 -2.77 10.39 -2.88
C VAL A 141 -3.98 11.30 -3.09
N ILE A 142 -3.89 12.22 -4.04
CA ILE A 142 -4.96 13.19 -4.32
C ILE A 142 -5.87 12.75 -5.46
N ARG A 143 -5.36 11.85 -6.32
CA ARG A 143 -6.05 11.39 -7.52
C ARG A 143 -5.42 10.09 -7.98
N GLN A 144 -6.28 9.21 -8.48
CA GLN A 144 -5.88 8.03 -9.23
C GLN A 144 -6.27 8.21 -10.68
N GLU A 145 -5.37 7.86 -11.59
CA GLU A 145 -5.61 7.86 -13.02
C GLU A 145 -5.38 6.46 -13.56
N SER A 146 -6.24 6.00 -14.47
CA SER A 146 -6.11 4.68 -15.09
C SER A 146 -5.59 4.79 -16.51
N SER A 147 -4.72 3.84 -16.87
CA SER A 147 -4.23 3.63 -18.23
C SER A 147 -4.01 2.13 -18.45
N PHE A 148 -3.41 1.76 -19.57
CA PHE A 148 -2.98 0.40 -19.87
C PHE A 148 -1.50 0.39 -20.21
N TRP A 149 -0.84 -0.71 -19.88
CA TRP A 149 0.55 -0.98 -20.16
C TRP A 149 0.69 -2.27 -20.97
N SER A 150 1.36 -2.18 -22.10
CA SER A 150 1.67 -3.31 -23.00
C SER A 150 3.19 -3.49 -23.10
N PRO A 151 3.82 -4.32 -22.24
CA PRO A 151 5.27 -4.40 -22.14
C PRO A 151 5.96 -4.97 -23.38
N PHE A 152 5.27 -5.82 -24.15
CA PHE A 152 5.84 -6.52 -25.30
C PHE A 152 5.26 -6.10 -26.65
N PHE A 153 4.35 -5.13 -26.69
CA PHE A 153 3.73 -4.68 -27.94
C PHE A 153 4.76 -4.05 -28.87
N GLY A 154 4.85 -4.54 -30.11
CA GLY A 154 5.76 -4.02 -31.13
C GLY A 154 7.23 -4.39 -30.92
N ALA A 155 7.55 -5.21 -29.91
CA ALA A 155 8.91 -5.63 -29.60
C ALA A 155 9.51 -6.62 -30.62
N VAL A 156 8.72 -7.03 -31.63
CA VAL A 156 9.12 -7.95 -32.71
C VAL A 156 9.76 -7.23 -33.91
N ALA A 157 9.60 -5.91 -34.04
CA ALA A 157 9.98 -5.17 -35.26
C ALA A 157 11.33 -4.42 -35.19
N GLY A 158 12.13 -4.58 -34.13
CA GLY A 158 13.40 -3.87 -33.94
C GLY A 158 14.55 -4.83 -33.64
N GLN A 159 15.65 -4.68 -34.37
CA GLN A 159 16.89 -5.44 -34.28
C GLN A 159 17.27 -5.79 -32.82
N ALA A 160 17.44 -7.09 -32.54
CA ALA A 160 18.20 -7.65 -31.41
C ALA A 160 17.53 -7.80 -30.02
N LEU A 161 16.35 -8.44 -29.90
CA LEU A 161 15.83 -8.95 -28.61
C LEU A 161 15.18 -10.36 -28.64
N GLY A 162 15.34 -11.10 -29.75
CA GLY A 162 14.61 -12.36 -30.04
C GLY A 162 14.80 -13.54 -29.06
N SER A 163 15.55 -13.41 -27.97
CA SER A 163 15.64 -14.42 -26.91
C SER A 163 15.45 -13.87 -25.50
N LEU A 164 15.61 -12.55 -25.31
CA LEU A 164 15.50 -11.92 -23.99
C LEU A 164 14.05 -11.74 -23.55
N LEU A 165 13.15 -11.44 -24.51
CA LEU A 165 11.73 -11.25 -24.23
C LEU A 165 11.04 -12.55 -23.79
N PHE A 166 11.53 -13.69 -24.26
CA PHE A 166 10.97 -15.01 -23.95
C PHE A 166 11.49 -15.61 -22.64
N ARG A 167 12.35 -14.88 -21.91
CA ARG A 167 12.87 -15.30 -20.61
C ARG A 167 12.21 -14.50 -19.50
N PRO A 168 11.92 -15.11 -18.34
CA PRO A 168 11.43 -14.39 -17.18
C PRO A 168 12.39 -13.27 -16.75
N GLN A 169 11.89 -12.05 -16.71
CA GLN A 169 12.62 -10.87 -16.23
C GLN A 169 11.67 -9.97 -15.44
N TYR A 170 12.22 -9.14 -14.56
CA TYR A 170 11.47 -8.03 -14.00
C TYR A 170 11.41 -6.91 -15.02
N TYR A 171 10.21 -6.35 -15.21
CA TYR A 171 10.01 -5.16 -16.02
C TYR A 171 9.41 -4.05 -15.18
N VAL A 172 9.85 -2.83 -15.45
CA VAL A 172 9.27 -1.61 -14.89
C VAL A 172 8.50 -0.90 -16.01
N PRO A 173 7.25 -0.47 -15.77
CA PRO A 173 6.49 0.34 -16.72
C PRO A 173 7.29 1.56 -17.20
N PRO A 174 7.10 2.03 -18.44
CA PRO A 174 7.71 3.27 -18.89
C PRO A 174 7.16 4.48 -18.12
N LEU A 175 7.67 5.67 -18.40
CA LEU A 175 7.11 6.90 -17.83
C LEU A 175 5.62 7.01 -18.19
N TYR A 176 4.78 7.25 -17.18
CA TYR A 176 3.34 7.40 -17.37
C TYR A 176 3.03 8.58 -18.31
N THR A 177 2.19 8.33 -19.31
CA THR A 177 1.71 9.34 -20.26
C THR A 177 0.17 9.34 -20.25
N PRO A 178 -0.47 10.46 -19.86
CA PRO A 178 -1.93 10.55 -19.86
C PRO A 178 -2.53 10.33 -21.26
N GLY A 179 -3.69 9.68 -21.32
CA GLY A 179 -4.52 9.62 -22.53
C GLY A 179 -4.11 8.59 -23.59
N GLY A 180 -3.15 7.70 -23.29
CA GLY A 180 -2.75 6.63 -24.22
C GLY A 180 -2.26 5.37 -23.51
N VAL A 181 -2.16 4.27 -24.27
CA VAL A 181 -1.57 3.02 -23.80
C VAL A 181 -0.06 3.17 -23.71
N MET A 182 0.51 2.87 -22.55
CA MET A 182 1.94 2.80 -22.32
C MET A 182 2.52 1.56 -23.01
N THR A 183 3.49 1.71 -23.90
CA THR A 183 4.09 0.57 -24.63
C THR A 183 5.56 0.37 -24.26
N GLY A 184 6.03 -0.87 -24.33
CA GLY A 184 7.40 -1.23 -23.96
C GLY A 184 7.64 -1.11 -22.45
N PHE A 185 8.88 -0.92 -22.03
CA PHE A 185 9.26 -0.84 -20.62
C PHE A 185 10.26 0.30 -20.37
N GLY A 186 10.24 0.83 -19.15
CA GLY A 186 11.18 1.86 -18.70
C GLY A 186 12.52 1.27 -18.23
N GLY A 187 12.54 0.01 -17.80
CA GLY A 187 13.74 -0.74 -17.43
C GLY A 187 13.42 -2.22 -17.24
N TYR A 188 14.43 -3.08 -17.32
CA TYR A 188 14.27 -4.53 -17.13
C TYR A 188 15.50 -5.17 -16.49
N GLY A 189 15.37 -6.39 -15.99
CA GLY A 189 16.51 -7.13 -15.48
C GLY A 189 16.15 -8.41 -14.73
N SER A 190 17.19 -9.19 -14.43
CA SER A 190 17.08 -10.47 -13.72
C SER A 190 16.66 -10.29 -12.26
N THR A 191 16.83 -9.09 -11.73
CA THR A 191 16.35 -8.66 -10.41
C THR A 191 15.55 -7.37 -10.52
N TYR A 192 14.62 -7.16 -9.60
CA TYR A 192 13.83 -5.93 -9.56
C TYR A 192 14.72 -4.68 -9.42
N ASN A 193 15.78 -4.74 -8.60
CA ASN A 193 16.71 -3.61 -8.42
C ASN A 193 17.43 -3.26 -9.73
N GLN A 194 17.87 -4.26 -10.49
CA GLN A 194 18.48 -4.04 -11.80
C GLN A 194 17.53 -3.32 -12.77
N ALA A 195 16.25 -3.74 -12.81
CA ALA A 195 15.24 -3.10 -13.64
C ALA A 195 14.98 -1.64 -13.22
N VAL A 196 14.93 -1.38 -11.92
CA VAL A 196 14.78 -0.04 -11.34
C VAL A 196 16.00 0.83 -11.66
N ASP A 197 17.21 0.30 -11.58
CA ASP A 197 18.43 1.05 -11.87
C ASP A 197 18.53 1.44 -13.33
N GLN A 198 18.18 0.53 -14.26
CA GLN A 198 18.06 0.87 -15.68
C GLN A 198 17.03 1.98 -15.92
N TYR A 199 15.86 1.90 -15.27
CA TYR A 199 14.85 2.95 -15.35
C TYR A 199 15.42 4.30 -14.89
N ARG A 200 16.14 4.32 -13.76
CA ARG A 200 16.77 5.54 -13.23
C ARG A 200 17.79 6.11 -14.20
N THR A 201 18.64 5.28 -14.79
CA THR A 201 19.63 5.72 -15.79
C THR A 201 18.95 6.34 -17.01
N LYS A 202 17.82 5.78 -17.46
CA LYS A 202 17.08 6.28 -18.62
C LYS A 202 16.27 7.55 -18.34
N HIS A 203 15.68 7.67 -17.16
CA HIS A 203 14.70 8.71 -16.83
C HIS A 203 15.16 9.71 -15.76
N ASN A 204 16.41 9.59 -15.28
CA ASN A 204 17.00 10.41 -14.21
C ASN A 204 16.13 10.51 -12.94
N SER A 205 15.30 9.51 -12.68
CA SER A 205 14.35 9.48 -11.57
C SER A 205 13.96 8.04 -11.24
N PRO A 206 13.63 7.72 -9.97
CA PRO A 206 13.09 6.41 -9.62
C PRO A 206 11.71 6.18 -10.26
N PRO A 207 11.32 4.93 -10.50
CA PRO A 207 9.97 4.59 -10.92
C PRO A 207 8.91 5.08 -9.92
N PRO A 208 7.68 5.41 -10.36
CA PRO A 208 6.62 5.89 -9.48
C PRO A 208 6.39 5.00 -8.25
N ALA A 209 6.30 3.68 -8.45
CA ALA A 209 6.14 2.70 -7.36
C ALA A 209 7.24 2.77 -6.28
N VAL A 210 8.50 3.00 -6.68
CA VAL A 210 9.61 3.09 -5.72
C VAL A 210 9.52 4.40 -4.95
N LYS A 211 9.21 5.50 -5.63
CA LYS A 211 9.03 6.83 -5.03
C LYS A 211 7.86 6.84 -4.05
N ASN A 212 6.69 6.40 -4.51
CA ASN A 212 5.44 6.42 -3.76
C ASN A 212 5.49 5.48 -2.55
N ARG A 213 6.09 4.28 -2.69
CA ARG A 213 6.26 3.36 -1.57
C ARG A 213 7.07 3.97 -0.43
N GLN A 214 8.09 4.76 -0.73
CA GLN A 214 8.91 5.43 0.29
C GLN A 214 8.14 6.55 0.99
N THR A 215 7.39 7.36 0.25
CA THR A 215 6.66 8.51 0.81
C THR A 215 5.40 8.09 1.56
N LEU A 216 4.58 7.20 0.98
CA LEU A 216 3.29 6.77 1.53
C LEU A 216 3.42 5.86 2.77
N ARG A 217 4.50 5.05 2.86
CA ARG A 217 4.75 4.25 4.06
C ARG A 217 5.38 5.04 5.20
N SER A 218 6.13 6.10 4.88
CA SER A 218 6.79 6.95 5.88
C SER A 218 5.76 7.76 6.69
N THR A 219 4.70 8.26 6.04
CA THR A 219 3.63 9.02 6.71
C THR A 219 2.76 8.16 7.63
N GLY A 220 2.68 6.85 7.42
CA GLY A 220 1.99 5.91 8.31
C GLY A 220 2.76 5.55 9.59
N ASN A 221 4.06 5.87 9.66
CA ASN A 221 4.92 5.62 10.81
C ASN A 221 5.28 6.92 11.53
N LEU A 222 4.27 7.69 11.92
CA LEU A 222 4.45 8.71 12.94
C LEU A 222 4.98 8.03 14.22
N ARG A 223 6.21 8.38 14.55
CA ARG A 223 7.07 7.85 15.61
C ARG A 223 6.30 7.50 16.88
N ARG A 224 6.45 6.26 17.33
CA ARG A 224 6.51 5.93 18.76
C ARG A 224 7.68 6.72 19.33
N TYR A 225 7.40 7.78 20.10
CA TYR A 225 8.42 8.59 20.76
C TYR A 225 9.43 7.68 21.48
N PRO A 226 10.76 7.87 21.32
CA PRO A 226 11.68 7.39 22.33
C PRO A 226 11.43 8.26 23.57
N SER A 227 10.78 7.70 24.59
CA SER A 227 10.78 8.33 25.89
C SER A 227 12.23 8.37 26.37
N ASN A 228 12.85 9.54 26.26
CA ASN A 228 14.08 9.87 26.96
C ASN A 228 13.76 9.82 28.46
N THR A 229 13.90 8.64 29.04
CA THR A 229 14.07 8.46 30.49
C THR A 229 15.33 7.64 30.65
N PRO A 230 16.43 8.22 31.16
CA PRO A 230 17.59 7.43 31.52
C PRO A 230 17.23 6.62 32.76
N SER A 231 16.72 5.41 32.56
CA SER A 231 16.64 4.42 33.63
C SER A 231 18.06 3.94 33.92
N SER A 232 18.73 4.67 34.82
CA SER A 232 19.96 4.23 35.46
C SER A 232 19.77 2.79 35.99
N PRO A 233 20.59 1.80 35.60
CA PRO A 233 20.63 0.54 36.30
C PRO A 233 21.41 0.79 37.58
N ASN A 234 20.70 1.06 38.68
CA ASN A 234 21.32 1.14 39.99
C ASN A 234 21.80 -0.26 40.37
N ARG A 235 23.08 -0.53 40.07
CA ARG A 235 23.84 -1.71 40.43
C ARG A 235 24.11 -1.66 41.92
N SER A 236 23.21 -2.22 42.73
CA SER A 236 23.52 -2.58 44.11
C SER A 236 24.00 -4.02 44.15
N THR A 237 25.31 -4.18 44.34
CA THR A 237 26.00 -5.44 44.60
C THR A 237 25.76 -5.88 46.04
N THR A 238 25.00 -6.96 46.25
CA THR A 238 25.25 -7.86 47.38
C THR A 238 24.94 -9.31 46.97
N THR A 239 25.98 -10.11 47.09
CA THR A 239 26.11 -11.57 47.07
C THR A 239 24.90 -12.33 47.64
N THR A 240 24.55 -13.51 47.08
CA THR A 240 24.51 -14.84 47.76
C THR A 240 23.64 -15.87 46.96
N THR A 241 24.31 -16.93 46.48
CA THR A 241 23.85 -18.32 46.18
C THR A 241 22.62 -18.68 45.32
N LYS A 242 22.92 -19.45 44.25
CA LYS A 242 22.29 -20.69 43.73
C LYS A 242 20.84 -20.71 43.16
N PRO A 243 20.59 -21.56 42.11
CA PRO A 243 19.44 -21.48 41.22
C PRO A 243 18.32 -22.48 41.55
N SER A 244 17.08 -22.19 41.13
CA SER A 244 16.00 -23.17 40.98
C SER A 244 14.80 -22.55 40.27
N GLY A 245 14.18 -23.27 39.33
CA GLY A 245 12.75 -23.13 39.07
C GLY A 245 12.34 -22.65 37.68
N SER A 246 12.08 -23.62 36.81
CA SER A 246 11.13 -23.58 35.69
C SER A 246 9.76 -22.96 36.06
N GLY A 247 9.09 -22.28 35.12
CA GLY A 247 7.68 -21.94 35.31
C GLY A 247 7.03 -21.19 34.16
N TYR A 248 6.20 -21.89 33.40
CA TYR A 248 5.25 -21.35 32.43
C TYR A 248 4.16 -20.52 33.11
N GLY A 249 3.72 -19.46 32.41
CA GLY A 249 2.36 -18.89 32.35
C GLY A 249 1.53 -18.71 33.63
N SER A 250 1.17 -17.47 33.94
CA SER A 250 -0.20 -17.15 34.34
C SER A 250 -0.50 -15.66 34.23
N SER A 251 -1.52 -15.36 33.45
CA SER A 251 -2.26 -14.09 33.41
C SER A 251 -2.75 -13.71 34.81
N THR A 252 -2.59 -12.45 35.21
CA THR A 252 -3.37 -11.87 36.32
C THR A 252 -4.09 -10.61 35.84
N LEU A 253 -5.39 -10.81 35.62
CA LEU A 253 -6.41 -9.78 35.46
C LEU A 253 -6.47 -8.86 36.69
N LYS A 254 -6.79 -7.60 36.42
CA LYS A 254 -7.03 -6.53 37.40
C LYS A 254 -8.16 -6.92 38.37
N ASN A 255 -7.99 -6.60 39.65
CA ASN A 255 -9.11 -6.44 40.57
C ASN A 255 -8.87 -5.21 41.46
N SER A 256 -9.58 -4.12 41.21
CA SER A 256 -9.63 -2.94 42.08
C SER A 256 -10.99 -2.89 42.76
N GLY A 257 -11.10 -3.54 43.92
CA GLY A 257 -12.25 -3.48 44.81
C GLY A 257 -11.89 -2.69 46.06
N LYS A 258 -12.41 -1.47 46.15
CA LYS A 258 -12.23 -0.53 47.27
C LYS A 258 -13.34 -0.82 48.29
N SER A 259 -12.99 -1.04 49.56
CA SER A 259 -13.97 -1.05 50.65
C SER A 259 -13.42 -0.27 51.84
N ASP A 260 -14.24 0.69 52.28
CA ASP A 260 -14.03 1.56 53.42
C ASP A 260 -14.18 0.80 54.74
N ASN A 261 -13.40 1.17 55.75
CA ASN A 261 -13.85 1.06 57.14
C ASN A 261 -13.20 2.09 58.06
N VAL A 262 -14.06 2.83 58.76
CA VAL A 262 -13.76 3.88 59.74
C VAL A 262 -14.26 3.41 61.11
N LYS A 263 -13.43 3.53 62.16
CA LYS A 263 -13.74 3.83 63.60
C LYS A 263 -12.52 3.44 64.48
N ARG A 264 -11.76 4.38 65.08
CA ARG A 264 -11.92 5.15 66.35
C ARG A 264 -11.41 4.45 67.64
N SER A 265 -10.21 4.89 68.10
CA SER A 265 -9.68 5.20 69.47
C SER A 265 -9.68 4.14 70.61
N PRO A 266 -8.87 4.23 71.73
CA PRO A 266 -8.00 5.33 72.22
C PRO A 266 -6.59 4.98 72.82
N SER A 267 -5.75 6.03 72.96
CA SER A 267 -4.72 6.40 73.98
C SER A 267 -3.86 5.37 74.76
N PHE A 268 -2.52 5.55 74.71
CA PHE A 268 -1.61 5.52 75.87
C PHE A 268 -0.32 6.35 75.59
N GLY A 269 0.18 7.09 76.60
CA GLY A 269 1.34 8.03 76.54
C GLY A 269 2.71 7.35 76.33
N SER A 270 3.86 8.02 76.17
CA SER A 270 4.36 9.24 76.83
C SER A 270 5.65 9.77 76.15
N SER A 271 6.01 11.03 76.46
CA SER A 271 7.34 11.70 76.30
C SER A 271 7.79 12.04 74.87
N GLY A 272 8.39 13.20 74.56
CA GLY A 272 8.74 14.37 75.34
C GLY A 272 9.48 15.39 74.46
N SER A 273 9.42 16.66 74.88
CA SER A 273 10.43 17.73 74.71
C SER A 273 10.67 18.44 73.34
N ARG A 274 10.48 19.77 73.42
CA ARG A 274 11.15 20.93 72.74
C ARG A 274 10.61 21.37 71.37
N ARG A 275 9.89 22.51 71.27
CA ARG A 275 10.31 23.95 71.24
C ARG A 275 11.12 24.31 69.98
N THR A 276 10.51 24.84 68.90
CA THR A 276 10.24 26.29 68.53
C THR A 276 11.20 26.78 67.38
N PRO A 277 11.01 27.94 66.71
CA PRO A 277 10.33 28.02 65.41
C PRO A 277 11.02 28.96 64.37
N SER A 278 10.53 29.00 63.12
CA SER A 278 10.57 30.20 62.26
C SER A 278 9.50 30.04 61.17
N ARG A 279 8.43 30.86 61.08
CA ARG A 279 8.34 32.24 60.54
C ARG A 279 9.19 32.38 59.27
N SER A 280 8.72 32.81 58.10
CA SER A 280 7.66 33.75 57.70
C SER A 280 7.64 33.72 56.16
N GLY A 281 6.52 33.82 55.45
CA GLY A 281 5.94 35.11 55.05
C GLY A 281 5.46 34.99 53.59
N PHE A 282 4.18 35.24 53.32
CA PHE A 282 3.63 36.40 52.58
C PHE A 282 3.85 36.31 51.06
N GLY A 283 2.81 36.09 50.22
CA GLY A 283 1.80 37.10 49.79
C GLY A 283 2.29 37.75 48.49
N SER A 284 1.57 38.13 47.43
CA SER A 284 0.16 38.44 47.09
C SER A 284 0.15 38.53 45.54
N SER A 285 -0.75 37.95 44.76
CA SER A 285 -2.10 38.43 44.39
C SER A 285 -2.24 39.92 43.94
N ARG A 286 -2.67 40.08 42.68
CA ARG A 286 -3.63 41.07 42.09
C ARG A 286 -3.28 42.56 41.92
N ARG A 287 -3.38 43.02 40.67
CA ARG A 287 -4.27 44.11 40.15
C ARG A 287 -4.11 44.16 38.60
N GLY A 288 -5.10 44.36 37.74
CA GLY A 288 -6.44 44.92 37.91
C GLY A 288 -6.52 46.34 37.36
N ARG A 289 -6.82 46.45 36.05
CA ARG A 289 -7.45 47.54 35.26
C ARG A 289 -7.37 49.00 35.75
N ARG A 290 -6.97 49.89 34.85
CA ARG A 290 -7.81 50.95 34.27
C ARG A 290 -7.34 51.25 32.85
#